data_AF-A0A8K0CKY7-F1
#
_entry.id   AF-A0A8K0CKY7-F1
#
_cell.length_a   1.000
_cell.length_b   1.000
_cell.length_c   1.000
_cell.angle_alpha   90.00
_cell.angle_beta   90.00
_cell.angle_gamma   90.00
#
_symmetry.space_group_name_H-M   'P 1'
#
loop_
_entity.id
_entity.type
_entity.pdbx_description
1 polymer ?
#
loop_
_entity_poly.entity_id
_entity_poly.type
_entity_poly.pdbx_seq_one_letter_code
_entity_poly.pdbx_strand_id
1 'polypeptide(L)'
;QQFEKITSWFHFNNNTNQKAPEKPGFDTLYKIRPIIEFLQNRFITVEESLAIGEQICATKAKYLLDSKLTLEANMKKMPRGTSLEYTVTVDSVDISNIAWKDHKIVNLVTSFVEQEPQITVRRYDRKLKTNHF
;
A
#
# COMPACT_ATOMS: atom_id res chain seq x y z
N GLN A 1 -29.59 1.12 -4.70
CA GLN A 1 -29.85 2.32 -5.52
C GLN A 1 -29.64 3.63 -4.75
N GLN A 2 -30.32 3.93 -3.63
CA GLN A 2 -30.14 5.23 -2.94
C GLN A 2 -28.77 5.36 -2.24
N PHE A 3 -28.31 4.30 -1.56
CA PHE A 3 -26.99 4.28 -0.91
C PHE A 3 -25.84 4.53 -1.90
N GLU A 4 -25.83 3.85 -3.03
CA GLU A 4 -24.81 4.02 -4.08
C GLU A 4 -24.78 5.47 -4.61
N LYS A 5 -25.95 6.08 -4.79
CA LYS A 5 -26.09 7.48 -5.21
C LYS A 5 -25.56 8.47 -4.17
N ILE A 6 -25.74 8.17 -2.89
CA ILE A 6 -25.16 8.99 -1.80
C ILE A 6 -23.65 8.83 -1.79
N THR A 7 -23.14 7.60 -1.93
CA THR A 7 -21.69 7.34 -1.92
C THR A 7 -20.97 7.98 -3.10
N SER A 8 -21.63 8.17 -4.24
CA SER A 8 -21.01 8.83 -5.41
C SER A 8 -20.83 10.34 -5.25
N TRP A 9 -21.54 10.97 -4.31
CA TRP A 9 -21.44 12.42 -4.03
C TRP A 9 -20.60 12.73 -2.79
N PHE A 10 -20.05 11.71 -2.16
CA PHE A 10 -19.30 11.86 -0.93
C PHE A 10 -17.87 12.34 -1.23
N HIS A 11 -17.67 13.65 -1.11
CA HIS A 11 -16.38 14.31 -1.31
C HIS A 11 -15.97 15.05 -0.03
N PHE A 12 -14.75 14.82 0.42
CA PHE A 12 -14.21 15.49 1.62
C PHE A 12 -13.37 16.72 1.29
N ASN A 13 -13.04 16.93 0.02
CA ASN A 13 -12.30 18.10 -0.43
C ASN A 13 -12.85 18.63 -1.76
N ASN A 14 -12.60 19.90 -2.06
CA ASN A 14 -13.06 20.51 -3.30
C ASN A 14 -12.17 20.13 -4.48
N ASN A 15 -12.70 19.29 -5.38
CA ASN A 15 -11.96 18.80 -6.55
C ASN A 15 -11.52 19.91 -7.50
N THR A 16 -12.13 21.10 -7.49
CA THR A 16 -11.72 22.23 -8.36
C THR A 16 -10.33 22.76 -8.01
N ASN A 17 -9.88 22.57 -6.77
CA ASN A 17 -8.58 23.09 -6.31
C ASN A 17 -7.50 22.01 -6.37
N GLN A 18 -7.83 20.78 -6.77
CA GLN A 18 -6.83 19.73 -6.95
C GLN A 18 -5.93 20.10 -8.13
N LYS A 19 -4.63 20.23 -7.88
CA LYS A 19 -3.64 20.47 -8.92
C LYS A 19 -3.52 19.24 -9.85
N ALA A 20 -2.95 19.42 -11.03
CA ALA A 20 -2.65 18.32 -11.94
C ALA A 20 -1.41 17.52 -11.48
N PRO A 21 -1.31 16.20 -11.79
CA PRO A 21 -0.21 15.33 -11.33
C PRO A 21 1.21 15.84 -11.58
N GLU A 22 1.40 16.60 -12.65
CA GLU A 22 2.72 17.09 -13.09
C GLU A 22 3.06 18.48 -12.56
N LYS A 23 2.18 19.08 -11.73
CA LYS A 23 2.38 20.44 -11.20
C LYS A 23 2.93 20.40 -9.77
N PRO A 24 3.87 21.30 -9.42
CA PRO A 24 4.35 21.44 -8.05
C PRO A 24 3.21 21.62 -7.02
N GLY A 25 3.27 20.81 -5.97
CA GLY A 25 2.25 20.75 -4.92
C GLY A 25 1.01 19.91 -5.30
N PHE A 26 1.11 19.04 -6.29
CA PHE A 26 0.15 17.97 -6.49
C PHE A 26 0.12 17.05 -5.27
N ASP A 27 -1.04 16.99 -4.60
CA ASP A 27 -1.25 16.13 -3.46
C ASP A 27 -2.09 14.91 -3.87
N THR A 28 -1.50 13.74 -3.69
CA THR A 28 -2.07 12.43 -4.02
C THR A 28 -3.22 12.03 -3.10
N LEU A 29 -3.18 12.50 -1.85
CA LEU A 29 -4.19 12.26 -0.82
C LEU A 29 -5.16 13.43 -0.68
N TYR A 30 -5.08 14.43 -1.57
CA TYR A 30 -5.86 15.66 -1.53
C TYR A 30 -7.34 15.43 -1.19
N LYS A 31 -7.96 14.43 -1.83
CA LYS A 31 -9.39 14.12 -1.67
C LYS A 31 -9.79 13.70 -0.25
N ILE A 32 -8.88 13.14 0.53
CA ILE A 32 -9.12 12.68 1.91
C ILE A 32 -8.30 13.47 2.94
N ARG A 33 -7.46 14.41 2.50
CA ARG A 33 -6.58 15.21 3.34
C ARG A 33 -7.29 15.82 4.56
N PRO A 34 -8.51 16.39 4.44
CA PRO A 34 -9.20 16.95 5.61
C PRO A 34 -9.52 15.92 6.70
N ILE A 35 -9.79 14.67 6.32
CA ILE A 35 -9.99 13.59 7.30
C ILE A 35 -8.68 13.22 7.97
N ILE A 36 -7.60 13.10 7.19
CA ILE A 36 -6.27 12.76 7.70
C ILE A 36 -5.84 13.81 8.74
N GLU A 37 -5.93 15.09 8.38
CA GLU A 37 -5.59 16.20 9.27
C GLU A 37 -6.47 16.22 10.53
N PHE A 38 -7.77 15.99 10.38
CA PHE A 38 -8.68 15.87 11.52
C PHE A 38 -8.29 14.73 12.47
N LEU A 39 -7.98 13.54 11.93
CA LEU A 39 -7.56 12.39 12.74
C LEU A 39 -6.20 12.62 13.40
N GLN A 40 -5.23 13.16 12.65
CA GLN A 40 -3.92 13.51 13.19
C GLN A 40 -4.06 14.48 14.37
N ASN A 41 -4.79 15.58 14.20
CA ASN A 41 -5.00 16.56 15.26
C ASN A 41 -5.76 15.98 16.46
N ARG A 42 -6.69 15.05 16.24
CA ARG A 42 -7.46 14.41 17.30
C ARG A 42 -6.65 13.41 18.13
N PHE A 43 -5.69 12.73 17.51
CA PHE A 43 -4.95 11.62 18.13
C PHE A 43 -3.45 11.91 18.27
N ILE A 44 -3.03 13.18 18.19
CA ILE A 44 -1.61 13.57 18.26
C ILE A 44 -0.98 13.37 19.64
N THR A 45 -1.75 13.10 20.69
CA THR A 45 -1.21 12.96 22.04
C THR A 45 -0.30 11.74 22.11
N VAL A 46 1.00 11.99 22.35
CA VAL A 46 2.05 10.96 22.40
C VAL A 46 2.40 10.70 23.87
N GLU A 47 2.20 9.47 24.35
CA GLU A 47 2.66 9.03 25.68
C GLU A 47 4.12 8.53 25.62
N GLU A 48 4.83 8.48 26.75
CA GLU A 48 6.27 8.15 26.83
C GLU A 48 6.61 6.69 26.43
N SER A 49 5.61 5.82 26.26
CA SER A 49 5.79 4.40 25.92
C SER A 49 4.80 3.96 24.84
N LEU A 50 4.96 4.50 23.63
CA LEU A 50 4.18 4.06 22.48
C LEU A 50 4.83 2.91 21.74
N ALA A 51 3.99 1.99 21.27
CA ALA A 51 4.36 1.04 20.23
C ALA A 51 3.90 1.58 18.87
N ILE A 52 4.81 1.62 17.90
CA ILE A 52 4.47 1.89 16.51
C ILE A 52 4.10 0.54 15.88
N GLY A 53 2.87 0.44 15.38
CA GLY A 53 2.39 -0.72 14.65
C GLY A 53 1.92 -0.32 13.26
N GLU A 54 2.17 -1.17 12.27
CA GLU A 54 1.57 -1.02 10.95
C GLU A 54 0.17 -1.64 10.95
N GLN A 55 -0.80 -0.90 10.40
CA GLN A 55 -2.15 -1.43 10.15
C GLN A 55 -2.41 -1.48 8.65
N ILE A 56 -2.60 -2.68 8.13
CA ILE A 56 -2.90 -2.89 6.71
C ILE A 56 -4.41 -2.75 6.48
N CYS A 57 -4.80 -1.75 5.70
CA CYS A 57 -6.14 -1.61 5.18
C CYS A 57 -6.22 -2.22 3.77
N ALA A 58 -6.80 -3.41 3.67
CA ALA A 58 -6.95 -4.08 2.38
C ALA A 58 -7.81 -3.24 1.42
N THR A 59 -7.25 -2.82 0.30
CA THR A 59 -8.01 -2.16 -0.77
C THR A 59 -7.56 -2.63 -2.15
N LYS A 60 -8.48 -2.57 -3.11
CA LYS A 60 -8.19 -2.76 -4.53
C LYS A 60 -7.85 -1.44 -5.23
N ALA A 61 -7.76 -0.33 -4.49
CA ALA A 61 -7.50 0.99 -5.03
C ALA A 61 -6.20 1.02 -5.86
N LYS A 62 -6.23 1.84 -6.92
CA LYS A 62 -5.09 2.13 -7.78
C LYS A 62 -4.25 3.20 -7.07
N TYR A 63 -3.08 2.84 -6.54
CA TYR A 63 -2.19 3.77 -5.82
C TYR A 63 -1.20 4.45 -6.78
N LEU A 64 -0.42 5.44 -6.34
CA LEU A 64 0.60 6.03 -7.22
C LEU A 64 1.78 5.09 -7.50
N LEU A 65 2.03 4.12 -6.61
CA LEU A 65 2.93 2.99 -6.90
C LEU A 65 2.30 1.94 -7.83
N ASP A 66 1.19 2.24 -8.50
CA ASP A 66 0.51 1.36 -9.44
C ASP A 66 1.26 1.31 -10.78
N SER A 67 2.51 0.85 -10.69
CA SER A 67 3.11 -0.04 -11.68
C SER A 67 2.52 -1.46 -11.56
N LYS A 68 1.29 -1.64 -11.02
CA LYS A 68 0.63 -2.96 -10.90
C LYS A 68 0.75 -3.76 -12.19
N LEU A 69 0.66 -3.11 -13.35
CA LEU A 69 0.83 -3.75 -14.65
C LEU A 69 2.25 -4.30 -14.86
N THR A 70 3.29 -3.57 -14.48
CA THR A 70 4.69 -3.99 -14.66
C THR A 70 5.11 -5.01 -13.61
N LEU A 71 4.80 -4.76 -12.33
CA LEU A 71 5.19 -5.62 -11.22
C LEU A 71 4.42 -6.95 -11.26
N GLU A 72 3.09 -6.92 -11.41
CA GLU A 72 2.31 -8.17 -11.46
C GLU A 72 2.59 -8.99 -12.72
N ALA A 73 2.83 -8.34 -13.88
CA ALA A 73 3.20 -9.06 -15.09
C ALA A 73 4.54 -9.76 -14.95
N ASN A 74 5.52 -9.10 -14.31
CA ASN A 74 6.83 -9.70 -14.01
C ASN A 74 6.67 -10.85 -13.00
N MET A 75 5.94 -10.62 -11.91
CA MET A 75 5.78 -11.60 -10.84
C MET A 75 4.93 -12.83 -11.20
N LYS A 76 4.04 -12.72 -12.19
CA LYS A 76 3.27 -13.89 -12.69
C LYS A 76 4.18 -15.00 -13.22
N LYS A 77 5.35 -14.64 -13.77
CA LYS A 77 6.33 -15.57 -14.34
C LYS A 77 7.34 -16.11 -13.32
N MET A 78 7.39 -15.53 -12.12
CA MET A 78 8.35 -15.91 -11.10
C MET A 78 7.89 -17.13 -10.30
N PRO A 79 8.81 -17.93 -9.74
CA PRO A 79 8.46 -19.05 -8.90
C PRO A 79 7.75 -18.60 -7.62
N ARG A 80 6.94 -19.49 -7.04
CA ARG A 80 6.30 -19.28 -5.75
C ARG A 80 7.37 -19.05 -4.68
N GLY A 81 7.17 -18.05 -3.83
CA GLY A 81 8.12 -17.63 -2.79
C GLY A 81 8.99 -16.44 -3.21
N THR A 82 8.98 -16.04 -4.48
CA THR A 82 9.74 -14.86 -4.93
C THR A 82 9.08 -13.57 -4.45
N SER A 83 9.89 -12.60 -4.03
CA SER A 83 9.46 -11.21 -3.87
C SER A 83 10.23 -10.27 -4.79
N LEU A 84 9.64 -9.11 -5.06
CA LEU A 84 10.27 -8.00 -5.78
C LEU A 84 9.92 -6.70 -5.06
N GLU A 85 10.90 -5.84 -4.87
CA GLU A 85 10.73 -4.52 -4.25
C GLU A 85 10.93 -3.38 -5.26
N TYR A 86 10.13 -2.33 -5.10
CA TYR A 86 10.29 -1.06 -5.79
C TYR A 86 10.15 0.10 -4.81
N THR A 87 11.17 0.94 -4.71
CA THR A 87 11.20 2.09 -3.80
C THR A 87 11.01 3.40 -4.56
N VAL A 88 10.26 4.32 -3.97
CA VAL A 88 10.06 5.68 -4.48
C VAL A 88 10.04 6.67 -3.33
N THR A 89 10.71 7.81 -3.49
CA THR A 89 10.64 8.91 -2.53
C THR A 89 9.41 9.78 -2.80
N VAL A 90 8.53 9.92 -1.82
CA VAL A 90 7.36 10.79 -1.85
C VAL A 90 7.44 11.74 -0.66
N ASP A 91 7.42 13.05 -0.90
CA ASP A 91 7.47 14.07 0.17
C ASP A 91 8.64 13.89 1.16
N SER A 92 9.82 13.51 0.64
CA SER A 92 11.04 13.21 1.42
C SER A 92 10.94 11.96 2.32
N VAL A 93 9.93 11.12 2.12
CA VAL A 93 9.78 9.82 2.76
C VAL A 93 9.97 8.73 1.71
N ASP A 94 10.87 7.79 1.97
CA ASP A 94 11.05 6.63 1.10
C ASP A 94 9.91 5.64 1.33
N ILE A 95 9.26 5.24 0.24
CA ILE A 95 8.15 4.29 0.23
C ILE A 95 8.55 3.09 -0.63
N SER A 96 8.52 1.91 -0.03
CA SER A 96 8.71 0.63 -0.70
C SER A 96 7.38 -0.03 -1.05
N ASN A 97 7.26 -0.54 -2.27
CA ASN A 97 6.24 -1.48 -2.68
C ASN A 97 6.88 -2.84 -2.92
N ILE A 98 6.53 -3.79 -2.07
CA ILE A 98 7.04 -5.14 -2.08
C ILE A 98 5.91 -6.05 -2.55
N ALA A 99 6.16 -6.79 -3.61
CA ALA A 99 5.21 -7.77 -4.12
C ALA A 99 5.73 -9.18 -3.93
N TRP A 100 4.87 -10.09 -3.46
CA TRP A 100 5.18 -11.46 -3.09
C TRP A 100 4.38 -12.44 -3.93
N LYS A 101 5.08 -13.41 -4.52
CA LYS A 101 4.49 -14.45 -5.36
C LYS A 101 4.08 -15.63 -4.49
N ASP A 102 2.80 -15.71 -4.14
CA ASP A 102 2.21 -16.93 -3.58
C ASP A 102 1.18 -17.52 -4.56
N HIS A 103 0.17 -18.23 -4.06
CA HIS A 103 -1.01 -18.64 -4.84
C HIS A 103 -1.62 -17.43 -5.57
N LYS A 104 -1.66 -16.29 -4.89
CA LYS A 104 -1.96 -14.98 -5.47
C LYS A 104 -0.77 -14.05 -5.24
N ILE A 105 -0.67 -13.00 -6.06
CA ILE A 105 0.31 -11.94 -5.83
C ILE A 105 -0.23 -11.05 -4.72
N VAL A 106 0.58 -10.82 -3.70
CA VAL A 106 0.28 -9.92 -2.59
C VAL A 106 1.20 -8.72 -2.72
N ASN A 107 0.67 -7.50 -2.65
CA ASN A 107 1.45 -6.27 -2.65
C ASN A 107 1.36 -5.61 -1.27
N LEU A 108 2.50 -5.18 -0.74
CA LEU A 108 2.63 -4.40 0.49
C LEU A 108 3.30 -3.06 0.13
N VAL A 109 2.64 -1.95 0.43
CA VAL A 109 3.22 -0.61 0.27
C VAL A 109 3.42 -0.02 1.65
N THR A 110 4.64 0.41 1.96
CA THR A 110 5.05 0.81 3.31
C THR A 110 6.23 1.78 3.23
N SER A 111 6.32 2.68 4.20
CA SER A 111 7.45 3.60 4.38
C SER A 111 8.46 3.11 5.42
N PHE A 112 8.35 1.85 5.86
CA PHE A 112 9.15 1.30 6.97
C PHE A 112 9.78 -0.04 6.63
N VAL A 113 9.09 -0.89 5.86
CA VAL A 113 9.52 -2.26 5.60
C VAL A 113 10.18 -2.37 4.23
N GLU A 114 11.42 -2.84 4.22
CA GLU A 114 12.16 -3.25 3.04
C GLU A 114 12.01 -4.77 2.80
N GLN A 115 12.43 -5.28 1.64
CA GLN A 115 12.39 -6.72 1.38
C GLN A 115 13.23 -7.54 2.38
N GLU A 116 14.29 -6.94 2.92
CA GLU A 116 15.26 -7.60 3.78
C GLU A 116 14.99 -7.35 5.27
N PRO A 117 15.32 -8.31 6.15
CA PRO A 117 15.92 -9.62 5.84
C PRO A 117 14.88 -10.66 5.38
N GLN A 118 15.18 -11.39 4.31
CA GLN A 118 14.36 -12.53 3.90
C GLN A 118 14.66 -13.77 4.74
N ILE A 119 13.62 -14.39 5.29
CA ILE A 119 13.74 -15.68 6.00
C ILE A 119 13.19 -16.82 5.14
N THR A 120 13.93 -17.94 5.11
CA THR A 120 13.42 -19.19 4.55
C THR A 120 12.43 -19.81 5.53
N VAL A 121 11.17 -19.97 5.11
CA VAL A 121 10.11 -20.57 5.92
C VAL A 121 9.71 -21.91 5.34
N ARG A 122 9.72 -22.94 6.20
CA ARG A 122 9.26 -24.29 5.85
C ARG A 122 7.76 -24.25 5.54
N ARG A 123 7.37 -24.68 4.34
CA ARG A 123 5.98 -24.70 3.87
C ARG A 123 5.57 -26.09 3.41
N TYR A 124 4.32 -26.44 3.69
CA TYR A 124 3.72 -27.68 3.22
C TYR A 124 3.28 -27.56 1.75
N ASP A 125 3.77 -28.46 0.89
CA ASP A 125 3.27 -28.63 -0.47
C ASP A 125 2.18 -29.70 -0.49
N ARG A 126 0.96 -29.30 -0.85
CA ARG A 126 -0.20 -30.19 -0.90
C ARG A 126 -0.08 -31.26 -1.99
N LYS A 127 0.59 -30.96 -3.11
CA LYS A 127 0.79 -31.89 -4.23
C LYS A 127 1.83 -32.94 -3.88
N LEU A 128 2.92 -32.53 -3.24
CA LEU A 128 4.01 -33.42 -2.85
C LEU A 128 3.79 -34.05 -1.46
N LYS A 129 2.75 -33.63 -0.74
CA LYS A 129 2.42 -34.04 0.65
C LYS A 129 3.61 -33.97 1.60
N THR A 130 4.51 -33.04 1.37
CA THR A 130 5.78 -32.91 2.07
C THR A 130 6.09 -31.44 2.34
N ASN A 131 6.91 -31.19 3.36
CA ASN A 131 7.35 -29.85 3.70
C ASN A 131 8.62 -29.52 2.94
N HIS A 132 8.63 -28.39 2.25
CA HIS A 132 9.80 -27.84 1.56
C HIS A 132 10.24 -26.55 2.23
N PHE A 133 11.52 -26.23 2.12
CA PHE A 133 12.09 -24.93 2.48
C PHE A 133 11.99 -23.98 1.29
#